data_AF-A0A4S3LLM8-F1
#
_entry.id   AF-A0A4S3LLM8-F1
#
_cell.length_a   1.000
_cell.length_b   1.000
_cell.length_c   1.000
_cell.angle_alpha   90.00
_cell.angle_beta   90.00
_cell.angle_gamma   90.00
#
_symmetry.space_group_name_H-M   'P 1'
#
loop_
_entity.id
_entity.type
_entity.pdbx_description
1 polymer ?
#
loop_
_entity_poly.entity_id
_entity_poly.type
_entity_poly.pdbx_seq_one_letter_code
_entity_poly.pdbx_strand_id
1 'polypeptide(L)'
;MLRLAKSAGTGEITIENGASIVSNVNVQDPVAVVDNALNINGDFSAQNIDFTHAQDFNLDGIDRTIRVNGQVTFESGTNFTGNGSLTSVSNGSGGGVLNLESANNTFGGGLFVTNTGNAAGGVSTSLTSDLNIGQLEAGHNYLGSGNITVSNGNKVTIDSHGYNTTLNDSTLTLQNNGRLDYLDGGNFTLASGVLDGGTANSKGTLGVSGDLIFSGTTLVNTPNIVMSSEDSNTISSTVGGTISGLGHVSKLGSGTVKIDDSITDLSAIDLNITEGTIELSRDNQITSSTNLVLNGGALDTDNYQQSLGSLSLLDNSTILMDNGGITVASRNKNANGWVDGKILTLASSSAWDQVGGSYLRFAADPTFTTKQLSNVAFTGYESGAYVSNSLYSGYWTLLPNGDATNEWNGATSNSDYLWSDAANWLAGIVPDAVDQSATIRDLDGKLNGKTIKVDGDYTLGHLMIEAVGKESFTLGGNGSLTFDDNSDAILHHSGNNIVTFAADVHLADTLNY
;
A
#
# COMPACT_ATOMS: atom_id res chain seq x y z
N MET A 1 -19.77 14.63 -36.84
CA MET A 1 -19.12 15.26 -35.67
C MET A 1 -20.01 16.38 -35.18
N LEU A 2 -20.48 16.29 -33.94
CA LEU A 2 -21.24 17.32 -33.24
C LEU A 2 -20.30 18.04 -32.27
N ARG A 3 -20.29 19.37 -32.31
CA ARG A 3 -19.46 20.22 -31.44
C ARG A 3 -20.36 21.05 -30.54
N LEU A 4 -20.24 20.89 -29.22
CA LEU A 4 -21.11 21.53 -28.23
C LEU A 4 -20.37 22.63 -27.48
N ALA A 5 -20.97 23.82 -27.40
CA ALA A 5 -20.42 24.93 -26.61
C ALA A 5 -20.91 24.94 -25.15
N LYS A 6 -22.10 24.37 -24.87
CA LYS A 6 -22.64 24.23 -23.50
C LYS A 6 -23.77 23.20 -23.39
N SER A 7 -24.74 23.25 -24.31
CA SER A 7 -25.84 22.27 -24.41
C SER A 7 -26.33 22.09 -25.86
N ALA A 8 -27.03 20.99 -26.15
CA ALA A 8 -27.47 20.61 -27.50
C ALA A 8 -28.95 20.95 -27.81
N GLY A 9 -29.65 21.69 -26.94
CA GLY A 9 -31.07 22.03 -27.08
C GLY A 9 -31.98 21.03 -26.36
N THR A 10 -33.26 20.92 -26.75
CA THR A 10 -34.27 20.10 -26.03
C THR A 10 -34.92 19.00 -26.90
N GLY A 11 -34.32 18.64 -28.03
CA GLY A 11 -34.83 17.59 -28.93
C GLY A 11 -34.27 16.19 -28.62
N GLU A 12 -34.57 15.22 -29.49
CA GLU A 12 -33.89 13.92 -29.52
C GLU A 12 -32.61 14.03 -30.36
N ILE A 13 -31.54 13.36 -29.93
CA ILE A 13 -30.29 13.22 -30.69
C ILE A 13 -30.08 11.76 -31.07
N THR A 14 -30.01 11.49 -32.37
CA THR A 14 -29.62 10.18 -32.88
C THR A 14 -28.10 10.11 -33.08
N ILE A 15 -27.46 9.13 -32.42
CA ILE A 15 -26.04 8.83 -32.52
C ILE A 15 -25.87 7.66 -33.49
N GLU A 16 -25.50 7.98 -34.72
CA GLU A 16 -25.19 6.99 -35.75
C GLU A 16 -23.81 6.35 -35.54
N ASN A 17 -23.58 5.19 -36.14
CA ASN A 17 -22.30 4.50 -36.05
C ASN A 17 -21.14 5.37 -36.56
N GLY A 18 -20.06 5.43 -35.77
CA GLY A 18 -18.90 6.28 -36.02
C GLY A 18 -19.11 7.76 -35.67
N ALA A 19 -20.21 8.13 -35.03
CA ALA A 19 -20.44 9.50 -34.59
C ALA A 19 -19.38 9.96 -33.57
N SER A 20 -19.20 11.28 -33.51
CA SER A 20 -18.27 11.92 -32.59
C SER A 20 -18.94 13.14 -31.99
N ILE A 21 -19.00 13.19 -30.66
CA ILE A 21 -19.59 14.27 -29.87
C ILE A 21 -18.48 14.85 -29.01
N VAL A 22 -18.17 16.14 -29.19
CA VAL A 22 -17.06 16.77 -28.47
C VAL A 22 -17.48 18.12 -27.91
N SER A 23 -17.03 18.41 -26.69
CA SER A 23 -17.05 19.76 -26.15
C SER A 23 -16.11 20.67 -26.96
N ASN A 24 -16.61 21.83 -27.37
CA ASN A 24 -15.89 22.84 -28.17
C ASN A 24 -15.43 24.04 -27.31
N VAL A 25 -15.38 23.84 -26.00
CA VAL A 25 -15.14 24.95 -25.07
C VAL A 25 -13.63 25.12 -24.89
N ASN A 26 -13.07 26.19 -25.46
CA ASN A 26 -11.64 26.51 -25.56
C ASN A 26 -10.99 26.94 -24.22
N VAL A 27 -11.39 26.35 -23.10
CA VAL A 27 -10.73 26.53 -21.79
C VAL A 27 -10.19 25.16 -21.38
N GLN A 28 -9.23 25.10 -20.44
CA GLN A 28 -8.84 23.82 -19.84
C GLN A 28 -10.09 23.21 -19.15
N ASP A 29 -10.66 22.18 -19.79
CA ASP A 29 -11.71 21.25 -19.34
C ASP A 29 -13.13 21.75 -18.97
N PRO A 30 -13.89 22.42 -19.86
CA PRO A 30 -15.33 22.56 -19.69
C PRO A 30 -16.04 21.33 -20.27
N VAL A 31 -16.70 20.59 -19.39
CA VAL A 31 -17.59 19.49 -19.75
C VAL A 31 -18.90 20.07 -20.30
N ALA A 32 -19.38 19.56 -21.44
CA ALA A 32 -20.64 19.97 -22.05
C ALA A 32 -21.78 19.04 -21.62
N VAL A 33 -22.95 19.61 -21.30
CA VAL A 33 -24.10 18.85 -20.81
C VAL A 33 -25.06 18.53 -21.95
N VAL A 34 -25.46 17.26 -22.05
CA VAL A 34 -26.44 16.74 -23.00
C VAL A 34 -27.61 16.14 -22.21
N ASP A 35 -28.66 16.95 -22.07
CA ASP A 35 -29.93 16.58 -21.44
C ASP A 35 -31.00 16.14 -22.46
N ASN A 36 -30.56 15.87 -23.69
CA ASN A 36 -31.42 15.39 -24.77
C ASN A 36 -31.69 13.90 -24.63
N ALA A 37 -32.90 13.47 -24.99
CA ALA A 37 -33.15 12.06 -25.25
C ALA A 37 -32.18 11.57 -26.33
N LEU A 38 -31.50 10.45 -26.10
CA LEU A 38 -30.51 9.90 -27.02
C LEU A 38 -31.01 8.60 -27.63
N ASN A 39 -30.82 8.45 -28.93
CA ASN A 39 -31.00 7.19 -29.63
C ASN A 39 -29.64 6.73 -30.20
N ILE A 40 -29.06 5.69 -29.61
CA ILE A 40 -27.71 5.20 -29.96
C ILE A 40 -27.82 4.02 -30.92
N ASN A 41 -27.58 4.28 -32.21
CA ASN A 41 -27.66 3.29 -33.29
C ASN A 41 -26.34 2.57 -33.57
N GLY A 42 -25.21 3.06 -33.06
CA GLY A 42 -23.90 2.48 -33.32
C GLY A 42 -22.83 2.86 -32.31
N ASP A 43 -21.59 2.42 -32.57
CA ASP A 43 -20.42 2.83 -31.81
C ASP A 43 -20.17 4.32 -32.01
N PHE A 44 -19.61 4.99 -31.01
CA PHE A 44 -19.33 6.41 -31.12
C PHE A 44 -18.11 6.83 -30.31
N SER A 45 -17.72 8.08 -30.47
CA SER A 45 -16.70 8.74 -29.66
C SER A 45 -17.29 9.93 -28.92
N ALA A 46 -16.86 10.13 -27.68
CA ALA A 46 -17.27 11.26 -26.86
C ALA A 46 -16.05 11.89 -26.17
N GLN A 47 -16.09 13.22 -26.00
CA GLN A 47 -15.05 13.97 -25.31
C GLN A 47 -15.61 15.10 -24.46
N ASN A 48 -15.36 15.04 -23.15
CA ASN A 48 -15.77 16.03 -22.15
C ASN A 48 -17.29 16.28 -22.23
N ILE A 49 -18.09 15.22 -22.12
CA ILE A 49 -19.55 15.26 -22.22
C ILE A 49 -20.20 14.62 -20.99
N ASP A 50 -21.19 15.28 -20.40
CA ASP A 50 -22.09 14.69 -19.42
C ASP A 50 -23.46 14.43 -20.07
N PHE A 51 -23.90 13.18 -20.07
CA PHE A 51 -25.24 12.77 -20.48
C PHE A 51 -26.12 12.67 -19.24
N THR A 52 -27.08 13.58 -19.13
CA THR A 52 -27.90 13.76 -17.91
C THR A 52 -29.35 13.35 -18.10
N HIS A 53 -29.77 13.10 -19.35
CA HIS A 53 -31.13 12.68 -19.64
C HIS A 53 -31.37 11.27 -19.09
N ALA A 54 -32.36 11.15 -18.20
CA ALA A 54 -32.72 9.87 -17.62
C ALA A 54 -33.44 8.99 -18.65
N GLN A 55 -32.84 7.84 -18.98
CA GLN A 55 -33.38 6.87 -19.94
C GLN A 55 -32.59 5.55 -19.92
N ASP A 56 -33.19 4.52 -20.50
CA ASP A 56 -32.55 3.22 -20.69
C ASP A 56 -32.00 3.07 -22.13
N PHE A 57 -30.75 2.66 -22.24
CA PHE A 57 -30.09 2.24 -23.47
C PHE A 57 -30.09 0.72 -23.57
N ASN A 58 -30.97 0.18 -24.40
CA ASN A 58 -31.01 -1.27 -24.61
C ASN A 58 -29.85 -1.74 -25.51
N LEU A 59 -29.06 -2.68 -24.99
CA LEU A 59 -27.94 -3.37 -25.62
C LEU A 59 -28.30 -4.77 -26.12
N ASP A 60 -29.58 -5.17 -26.12
CA ASP A 60 -30.00 -6.52 -26.53
C ASP A 60 -29.49 -6.90 -27.93
N GLY A 61 -28.68 -7.97 -27.96
CA GLY A 61 -28.11 -8.50 -29.20
C GLY A 61 -27.08 -7.60 -29.86
N ILE A 62 -26.59 -6.56 -29.18
CA ILE A 62 -25.65 -5.59 -29.74
C ILE A 62 -24.56 -5.26 -28.72
N ASP A 63 -23.30 -5.39 -29.15
CA ASP A 63 -22.16 -4.86 -28.40
C ASP A 63 -21.95 -3.39 -28.75
N ARG A 64 -21.64 -2.56 -27.74
CA ARG A 64 -21.42 -1.12 -27.92
C ARG A 64 -20.01 -0.73 -27.52
N THR A 65 -19.35 -0.01 -28.42
CA THR A 65 -18.07 0.63 -28.12
C THR A 65 -18.23 2.14 -27.97
N ILE A 66 -17.81 2.66 -26.82
CA ILE A 66 -17.66 4.09 -26.57
C ILE A 66 -16.17 4.41 -26.54
N ARG A 67 -15.72 5.24 -27.50
CA ARG A 67 -14.36 5.77 -27.53
C ARG A 67 -14.31 7.06 -26.73
N VAL A 68 -13.57 7.04 -25.63
CA VAL A 68 -13.56 8.13 -24.66
C VAL A 68 -12.24 8.88 -24.74
N ASN A 69 -12.33 10.21 -24.83
CA ASN A 69 -11.21 11.14 -24.71
C ASN A 69 -11.57 12.16 -23.63
N GLY A 70 -10.72 12.40 -22.63
CA GLY A 70 -11.12 13.20 -21.46
C GLY A 70 -12.22 12.52 -20.64
N GLN A 71 -13.21 13.27 -20.16
CA GLN A 71 -14.27 12.77 -19.28
C GLN A 71 -15.58 12.55 -20.04
N VAL A 72 -16.23 11.40 -19.87
CA VAL A 72 -17.58 11.15 -20.41
C VAL A 72 -18.42 10.53 -19.32
N THR A 73 -19.49 11.20 -18.92
CA THR A 73 -20.35 10.75 -17.80
C THR A 73 -21.72 10.37 -18.31
N PHE A 74 -22.23 9.24 -17.81
CA PHE A 74 -23.64 8.90 -17.83
C PHE A 74 -24.13 8.99 -16.39
N GLU A 75 -25.00 9.97 -16.11
CA GLU A 75 -25.48 10.24 -14.76
C GLU A 75 -26.41 9.12 -14.23
N SER A 76 -26.75 9.19 -12.95
CA SER A 76 -27.47 8.13 -12.22
C SER A 76 -28.85 7.79 -12.77
N GLY A 77 -29.46 8.65 -13.58
CA GLY A 77 -30.72 8.39 -14.28
C GLY A 77 -30.57 7.64 -15.60
N THR A 78 -29.34 7.45 -16.08
CA THR A 78 -29.05 6.91 -17.41
C THR A 78 -28.51 5.49 -17.30
N ASN A 79 -29.28 4.52 -17.80
CA ASN A 79 -28.99 3.10 -17.61
C ASN A 79 -28.62 2.42 -18.93
N PHE A 80 -27.67 1.49 -18.90
CA PHE A 80 -27.44 0.53 -19.97
C PHE A 80 -28.08 -0.81 -19.58
N THR A 81 -28.92 -1.37 -20.45
CA THR A 81 -29.73 -2.56 -20.16
C THR A 81 -29.59 -3.61 -21.26
N GLY A 82 -30.06 -4.84 -21.03
CA GLY A 82 -30.10 -5.89 -22.05
C GLY A 82 -28.92 -6.88 -22.02
N ASN A 83 -28.78 -7.72 -23.05
CA ASN A 83 -27.81 -8.83 -23.02
C ASN A 83 -26.46 -8.55 -23.71
N GLY A 84 -26.30 -7.40 -24.36
CA GLY A 84 -25.06 -7.01 -25.03
C GLY A 84 -23.97 -6.52 -24.08
N SER A 85 -22.77 -6.34 -24.62
CA SER A 85 -21.61 -5.82 -23.87
C SER A 85 -21.40 -4.32 -24.06
N LEU A 86 -20.70 -3.73 -23.09
CA LEU A 86 -20.21 -2.36 -23.16
C LEU A 86 -18.68 -2.36 -23.20
N THR A 87 -18.10 -1.73 -24.21
CA THR A 87 -16.66 -1.57 -24.36
C THR A 87 -16.29 -0.09 -24.24
N SER A 88 -15.54 0.27 -23.20
CA SER A 88 -14.88 1.57 -23.08
C SER A 88 -13.47 1.48 -23.69
N VAL A 89 -13.21 2.32 -24.69
CA VAL A 89 -11.90 2.46 -25.32
C VAL A 89 -11.36 3.85 -25.03
N SER A 90 -10.36 3.94 -24.16
CA SER A 90 -9.67 5.22 -23.97
C SER A 90 -8.81 5.52 -25.21
N ASN A 91 -8.90 6.77 -25.68
CA ASN A 91 -8.24 7.26 -26.89
C ASN A 91 -7.65 8.65 -26.64
N GLY A 92 -6.44 8.88 -27.16
CA GLY A 92 -5.72 10.16 -27.03
C GLY A 92 -4.51 10.11 -26.09
N SER A 93 -3.77 11.21 -26.01
CA SER A 93 -2.52 11.33 -25.25
C SER A 93 -2.71 11.55 -23.75
N GLY A 94 -3.92 11.89 -23.30
CA GLY A 94 -4.24 12.18 -21.89
C GLY A 94 -5.01 11.08 -21.16
N GLY A 95 -5.38 9.99 -21.85
CA GLY A 95 -6.33 9.02 -21.31
C GLY A 95 -7.79 9.53 -21.38
N GLY A 96 -8.74 8.61 -21.28
CA GLY A 96 -10.16 8.92 -21.25
C GLY A 96 -10.89 8.07 -20.21
N VAL A 97 -11.81 8.67 -19.47
CA VAL A 97 -12.56 8.03 -18.39
C VAL A 97 -14.05 8.07 -18.68
N LEU A 98 -14.68 6.90 -18.68
CA LEU A 98 -16.13 6.74 -18.74
C LEU A 98 -16.69 6.64 -17.32
N ASN A 99 -17.48 7.62 -16.89
CA ASN A 99 -18.15 7.58 -15.59
C ASN A 99 -19.55 6.98 -15.76
N LEU A 100 -19.85 5.93 -15.01
CA LEU A 100 -21.16 5.26 -14.96
C LEU A 100 -21.73 5.43 -13.56
N GLU A 101 -22.67 6.36 -13.37
CA GLU A 101 -23.15 6.72 -12.03
C GLU A 101 -24.48 6.05 -11.66
N SER A 102 -25.06 5.27 -12.57
CA SER A 102 -26.30 4.55 -12.29
C SER A 102 -26.05 3.19 -11.66
N ALA A 103 -26.66 2.96 -10.50
CA ALA A 103 -26.70 1.65 -9.84
C ALA A 103 -27.61 0.61 -10.54
N ASN A 104 -28.27 0.99 -11.64
CA ASN A 104 -29.29 0.19 -12.31
C ASN A 104 -28.88 -0.25 -13.72
N ASN A 105 -27.59 -0.29 -14.04
CA ASN A 105 -27.13 -0.86 -15.30
C ASN A 105 -27.35 -2.38 -15.29
N THR A 106 -28.18 -2.91 -16.19
CA THR A 106 -28.56 -4.34 -16.22
C THR A 106 -27.97 -5.09 -17.42
N PHE A 107 -26.95 -4.51 -18.07
CA PHE A 107 -26.32 -5.17 -19.20
C PHE A 107 -25.53 -6.42 -18.78
N GLY A 108 -25.80 -7.54 -19.46
CA GLY A 108 -25.25 -8.86 -19.10
C GLY A 108 -24.06 -9.34 -19.95
N GLY A 109 -23.79 -8.71 -21.10
CA GLY A 109 -22.74 -9.16 -22.03
C GLY A 109 -21.31 -8.87 -21.55
N GLY A 110 -21.17 -8.12 -20.45
CA GLY A 110 -19.90 -7.79 -19.82
C GLY A 110 -19.40 -6.37 -20.11
N LEU A 111 -18.42 -5.96 -19.32
CA LEU A 111 -17.73 -4.67 -19.42
C LEU A 111 -16.29 -4.90 -19.87
N PHE A 112 -15.89 -4.25 -20.96
CA PHE A 112 -14.53 -4.31 -21.49
C PHE A 112 -13.88 -2.92 -21.41
N VAL A 113 -12.73 -2.83 -20.75
CA VAL A 113 -11.98 -1.58 -20.58
C VAL A 113 -10.60 -1.73 -21.20
N THR A 114 -10.33 -0.93 -22.24
CA THR A 114 -9.11 -1.03 -23.03
C THR A 114 -8.68 0.32 -23.60
N ASN A 115 -7.57 0.34 -24.32
CA ASN A 115 -7.07 1.49 -25.04
C ASN A 115 -6.53 1.11 -26.41
N THR A 116 -6.40 2.11 -27.28
CA THR A 116 -5.76 1.98 -28.60
C THR A 116 -4.48 2.81 -28.71
N GLY A 117 -4.07 3.50 -27.63
CA GLY A 117 -2.91 4.37 -27.56
C GLY A 117 -2.09 4.16 -26.28
N ASN A 118 -1.08 5.01 -26.08
CA ASN A 118 -0.09 4.85 -25.00
C ASN A 118 -0.54 5.37 -23.63
N ALA A 119 -1.67 6.09 -23.55
CA ALA A 119 -2.17 6.64 -22.29
C ALA A 119 -3.21 5.69 -21.67
N ALA A 120 -3.11 5.46 -20.36
CA ALA A 120 -4.12 4.74 -19.60
C ALA A 120 -5.35 5.62 -19.40
N GLY A 121 -6.54 5.03 -19.56
CA GLY A 121 -7.81 5.60 -19.17
C GLY A 121 -8.59 4.59 -18.33
N GLY A 122 -9.93 4.68 -18.34
CA GLY A 122 -10.71 3.75 -17.55
C GLY A 122 -12.22 3.92 -17.59
N VAL A 123 -12.84 3.21 -16.65
CA VAL A 123 -14.23 3.40 -16.24
C VAL A 123 -14.21 3.78 -14.77
N SER A 124 -15.05 4.72 -14.36
CA SER A 124 -15.22 5.10 -12.95
C SER A 124 -16.69 4.99 -12.55
N THR A 125 -16.93 4.77 -11.26
CA THR A 125 -18.25 4.88 -10.63
C THR A 125 -18.11 5.40 -9.21
N SER A 126 -19.07 6.22 -8.76
CA SER A 126 -19.16 6.66 -7.37
C SER A 126 -20.35 6.00 -6.70
N LEU A 127 -20.11 5.25 -5.64
CA LEU A 127 -21.16 4.46 -5.00
C LEU A 127 -22.06 5.31 -4.10
N THR A 128 -23.37 5.08 -4.21
CA THR A 128 -24.40 5.57 -3.27
C THR A 128 -25.13 4.42 -2.56
N SER A 129 -24.71 3.19 -2.87
CA SER A 129 -25.19 1.90 -2.39
C SER A 129 -24.11 0.85 -2.66
N ASP A 130 -24.24 -0.34 -2.08
CA ASP A 130 -23.31 -1.45 -2.36
C ASP A 130 -23.25 -1.78 -3.86
N LEU A 131 -22.15 -2.40 -4.30
CA LEU A 131 -21.94 -2.87 -5.66
C LEU A 131 -21.84 -4.39 -5.71
N ASN A 132 -22.59 -5.00 -6.62
CA ASN A 132 -22.51 -6.43 -6.94
C ASN A 132 -21.97 -6.59 -8.36
N ILE A 133 -20.83 -7.26 -8.49
CA ILE A 133 -20.19 -7.56 -9.79
C ILE A 133 -20.51 -9.01 -10.13
N GLY A 134 -21.33 -9.20 -11.18
CA GLY A 134 -21.61 -10.51 -11.76
C GLY A 134 -22.98 -11.10 -11.48
N GLN A 135 -23.75 -10.47 -10.59
CA GLN A 135 -25.15 -10.79 -10.39
C GLN A 135 -26.02 -9.57 -10.65
N LEU A 136 -27.26 -9.83 -11.07
CA LEU A 136 -28.25 -8.79 -11.26
C LEU A 136 -28.98 -8.53 -9.95
N GLU A 137 -28.73 -7.39 -9.34
CA GLU A 137 -29.35 -6.98 -8.08
C GLU A 137 -29.79 -5.51 -8.14
N ALA A 138 -31.09 -5.25 -8.00
CA ALA A 138 -31.63 -3.91 -8.20
C ALA A 138 -30.95 -2.88 -7.28
N GLY A 139 -30.47 -1.76 -7.85
CA GLY A 139 -29.77 -0.72 -7.10
C GLY A 139 -28.30 -1.03 -6.76
N HIS A 140 -27.71 -2.08 -7.31
CA HIS A 140 -26.33 -2.51 -7.00
C HIS A 140 -25.47 -2.84 -8.23
N ASN A 141 -25.92 -2.56 -9.46
CA ASN A 141 -25.27 -3.02 -10.69
C ASN A 141 -24.54 -1.89 -11.44
N TYR A 142 -23.71 -1.08 -10.78
CA TYR A 142 -23.09 0.08 -11.43
C TYR A 142 -22.32 -0.27 -12.71
N LEU A 143 -21.67 -1.43 -12.73
CA LEU A 143 -20.82 -1.90 -13.83
C LEU A 143 -21.48 -2.98 -14.71
N GLY A 144 -22.81 -3.13 -14.62
CA GLY A 144 -23.55 -4.23 -15.23
C GLY A 144 -23.44 -5.54 -14.43
N SER A 145 -24.02 -6.61 -14.97
CA SER A 145 -24.06 -7.93 -14.29
C SER A 145 -23.19 -8.99 -14.97
N GLY A 146 -22.45 -8.63 -16.02
CA GLY A 146 -21.58 -9.55 -16.76
C GLY A 146 -20.14 -9.60 -16.23
N ASN A 147 -19.29 -10.34 -16.94
CA ASN A 147 -17.84 -10.35 -16.68
C ASN A 147 -17.22 -8.97 -16.91
N ILE A 148 -16.15 -8.67 -16.19
CA ILE A 148 -15.36 -7.44 -16.38
C ILE A 148 -13.97 -7.82 -16.88
N THR A 149 -13.54 -7.21 -17.98
CA THR A 149 -12.16 -7.35 -18.50
C THR A 149 -11.48 -5.99 -18.58
N VAL A 150 -10.38 -5.82 -17.86
CA VAL A 150 -9.55 -4.62 -17.87
C VAL A 150 -8.19 -4.97 -18.45
N SER A 151 -7.73 -4.18 -19.42
CA SER A 151 -6.52 -4.50 -20.19
C SER A 151 -5.60 -3.30 -20.41
N ASN A 152 -4.33 -3.57 -20.72
CA ASN A 152 -3.36 -2.62 -21.26
C ASN A 152 -3.13 -1.38 -20.37
N GLY A 153 -3.00 -1.61 -19.06
CA GLY A 153 -2.77 -0.54 -18.08
C GLY A 153 -3.99 0.33 -17.76
N ASN A 154 -5.17 0.06 -18.36
CA ASN A 154 -6.40 0.78 -18.01
C ASN A 154 -6.92 0.36 -16.63
N LYS A 155 -7.88 1.13 -16.14
CA LYS A 155 -8.44 0.95 -14.80
C LYS A 155 -9.96 0.91 -14.79
N VAL A 156 -10.51 0.16 -13.86
CA VAL A 156 -11.85 0.40 -13.31
C VAL A 156 -11.65 1.00 -11.92
N THR A 157 -12.22 2.17 -11.66
CA THR A 157 -12.15 2.82 -10.35
C THR A 157 -13.53 2.84 -9.73
N ILE A 158 -13.62 2.40 -8.48
CA ILE A 158 -14.82 2.42 -7.66
C ILE A 158 -14.50 3.30 -6.48
N ASP A 159 -15.09 4.49 -6.44
CA ASP A 159 -15.11 5.33 -5.25
C ASP A 159 -16.24 4.83 -4.34
N SER A 160 -15.86 4.08 -3.31
CA SER A 160 -16.82 3.30 -2.53
C SER A 160 -17.61 4.14 -1.55
N HIS A 161 -17.08 5.29 -1.10
CA HIS A 161 -17.63 6.05 0.03
C HIS A 161 -17.97 5.18 1.27
N GLY A 162 -17.23 4.07 1.47
CA GLY A 162 -17.47 3.09 2.54
C GLY A 162 -18.54 2.03 2.27
N TYR A 163 -19.22 2.07 1.11
CA TYR A 163 -20.17 1.01 0.68
C TYR A 163 -19.45 -0.23 0.20
N ASN A 164 -20.03 -1.42 0.41
CA ASN A 164 -19.35 -2.68 0.10
C ASN A 164 -19.39 -3.00 -1.39
N THR A 165 -18.36 -3.73 -1.87
CA THR A 165 -18.36 -4.36 -3.19
C THR A 165 -18.20 -5.86 -3.07
N THR A 166 -18.99 -6.61 -3.84
CA THR A 166 -18.91 -8.08 -3.91
C THR A 166 -18.68 -8.54 -5.34
N LEU A 167 -17.66 -9.38 -5.55
CA LEU A 167 -17.50 -10.17 -6.77
C LEU A 167 -18.24 -11.50 -6.61
N ASN A 168 -19.28 -11.72 -7.42
CA ASN A 168 -20.19 -12.83 -7.28
C ASN A 168 -20.51 -13.46 -8.65
N ASP A 169 -20.18 -14.74 -8.81
CA ASP A 169 -20.49 -15.60 -9.96
C ASP A 169 -20.05 -15.09 -11.34
N SER A 170 -19.12 -14.13 -11.38
CA SER A 170 -18.52 -13.61 -12.62
C SER A 170 -17.00 -13.73 -12.64
N THR A 171 -16.43 -13.43 -13.80
CA THR A 171 -14.99 -13.30 -13.99
C THR A 171 -14.59 -11.83 -14.03
N LEU A 172 -13.70 -11.44 -13.12
CA LEU A 172 -12.93 -10.21 -13.19
C LEU A 172 -11.55 -10.54 -13.76
N THR A 173 -11.32 -10.21 -15.02
CA THR A 173 -10.03 -10.39 -15.71
C THR A 173 -9.26 -9.08 -15.74
N LEU A 174 -8.08 -9.07 -15.12
CA LEU A 174 -7.15 -7.96 -15.08
C LEU A 174 -5.88 -8.37 -15.81
N GLN A 175 -5.70 -7.95 -17.06
CA GLN A 175 -4.62 -8.43 -17.91
C GLN A 175 -3.72 -7.30 -18.40
N ASN A 176 -2.44 -7.58 -18.69
CA ASN A 176 -1.48 -6.60 -19.21
C ASN A 176 -1.44 -5.31 -18.37
N ASN A 177 -1.21 -5.43 -17.06
CA ASN A 177 -1.29 -4.33 -16.08
C ASN A 177 -2.69 -3.69 -15.90
N GLY A 178 -3.76 -4.33 -16.38
CA GLY A 178 -5.12 -3.91 -16.06
C GLY A 178 -5.38 -3.90 -14.55
N ARG A 179 -6.20 -2.96 -14.08
CA ARG A 179 -6.42 -2.75 -12.64
C ARG A 179 -7.88 -2.48 -12.31
N LEU A 180 -8.33 -2.98 -11.18
CA LEU A 180 -9.53 -2.51 -10.50
C LEU A 180 -9.09 -1.86 -9.19
N ASP A 181 -9.50 -0.61 -8.98
CA ASP A 181 -9.18 0.19 -7.80
C ASP A 181 -10.46 0.42 -7.01
N TYR A 182 -10.51 -0.09 -5.78
CA TYR A 182 -11.60 0.10 -4.83
C TYR A 182 -11.13 1.03 -3.70
N LEU A 183 -11.61 2.27 -3.76
CA LEU A 183 -11.13 3.42 -2.99
C LEU A 183 -12.14 3.79 -1.89
N ASP A 184 -11.68 4.59 -0.92
CA ASP A 184 -12.50 5.19 0.14
C ASP A 184 -13.19 4.20 1.10
N GLY A 185 -12.56 3.05 1.34
CA GLY A 185 -12.91 2.12 2.44
C GLY A 185 -14.01 1.12 2.10
N GLY A 186 -14.68 0.58 3.13
CA GLY A 186 -15.69 -0.50 3.00
C GLY A 186 -15.09 -1.87 2.67
N ASN A 187 -15.92 -2.90 2.52
CA ASN A 187 -15.43 -4.26 2.30
C ASN A 187 -15.45 -4.63 0.81
N PHE A 188 -14.33 -5.14 0.30
CA PHE A 188 -14.27 -5.85 -0.97
C PHE A 188 -14.32 -7.36 -0.74
N THR A 189 -15.44 -7.98 -1.09
CA THR A 189 -15.67 -9.42 -0.89
C THR A 189 -15.50 -10.20 -2.19
N LEU A 190 -14.55 -11.12 -2.18
CA LEU A 190 -14.33 -12.13 -3.22
C LEU A 190 -15.21 -13.36 -2.91
N ALA A 191 -16.51 -13.25 -3.17
CA ALA A 191 -17.52 -14.22 -2.74
C ALA A 191 -17.54 -15.50 -3.59
N SER A 192 -17.50 -15.37 -4.91
CA SER A 192 -17.43 -16.51 -5.83
C SER A 192 -16.86 -16.07 -7.18
N GLY A 193 -16.98 -16.90 -8.22
CA GLY A 193 -16.46 -16.57 -9.54
C GLY A 193 -14.94 -16.66 -9.63
N VAL A 194 -14.34 -15.81 -10.47
CA VAL A 194 -12.91 -15.86 -10.84
C VAL A 194 -12.28 -14.48 -10.79
N LEU A 195 -11.13 -14.36 -10.12
CA LEU A 195 -10.19 -13.24 -10.29
C LEU A 195 -9.00 -13.74 -11.12
N ASP A 196 -8.88 -13.23 -12.34
CA ASP A 196 -7.86 -13.64 -13.30
C ASP A 196 -6.81 -12.53 -13.50
N GLY A 197 -5.55 -12.82 -13.15
CA GLY A 197 -4.40 -11.91 -13.31
C GLY A 197 -3.87 -11.77 -14.75
N GLY A 198 -4.46 -12.47 -15.71
CA GLY A 198 -4.08 -12.45 -17.12
C GLY A 198 -2.87 -13.33 -17.45
N THR A 199 -2.79 -13.78 -18.70
CA THR A 199 -1.75 -14.74 -19.14
C THR A 199 -0.41 -14.10 -19.48
N ALA A 200 -0.33 -12.78 -19.61
CA ALA A 200 0.91 -12.07 -19.86
C ALA A 200 1.85 -12.09 -18.64
N ASN A 201 3.12 -11.73 -18.86
CA ASN A 201 4.12 -11.64 -17.79
C ASN A 201 3.77 -10.56 -16.77
N SER A 202 3.20 -9.44 -17.24
CA SER A 202 2.68 -8.38 -16.39
C SER A 202 1.27 -8.71 -15.91
N LYS A 203 1.15 -9.04 -14.63
CA LYS A 203 -0.12 -9.42 -14.00
C LYS A 203 -0.99 -8.21 -13.70
N GLY A 204 -2.30 -8.38 -13.79
CA GLY A 204 -3.25 -7.35 -13.35
C GLY A 204 -3.36 -7.27 -11.83
N THR A 205 -3.96 -6.19 -11.36
CA THR A 205 -3.97 -5.85 -9.92
C THR A 205 -5.35 -5.47 -9.42
N LEU A 206 -5.78 -6.09 -8.33
CA LEU A 206 -6.90 -5.61 -7.52
C LEU A 206 -6.34 -4.70 -6.41
N GLY A 207 -6.70 -3.43 -6.43
CA GLY A 207 -6.40 -2.44 -5.40
C GLY A 207 -7.58 -2.29 -4.44
N VAL A 208 -7.33 -2.35 -3.13
CA VAL A 208 -8.34 -2.27 -2.08
C VAL A 208 -7.87 -1.31 -1.00
N SER A 209 -8.71 -0.33 -0.65
CA SER A 209 -8.46 0.65 0.42
C SER A 209 -9.20 0.35 1.72
N GLY A 210 -10.08 -0.65 1.76
CA GLY A 210 -10.72 -1.16 2.97
C GLY A 210 -10.38 -2.63 3.24
N ASP A 211 -11.30 -3.37 3.88
CA ASP A 211 -11.12 -4.79 4.16
C ASP A 211 -11.23 -5.64 2.90
N LEU A 212 -10.40 -6.68 2.81
CA LEU A 212 -10.44 -7.69 1.74
C LEU A 212 -10.86 -9.04 2.33
N ILE A 213 -11.97 -9.59 1.82
CA ILE A 213 -12.55 -10.83 2.32
C ILE A 213 -12.54 -11.90 1.23
N PHE A 214 -11.81 -13.00 1.46
CA PHE A 214 -11.85 -14.18 0.60
C PHE A 214 -13.00 -15.10 1.01
N SER A 215 -14.00 -15.28 0.15
CA SER A 215 -15.21 -16.02 0.48
C SER A 215 -15.65 -17.03 -0.59
N GLY A 216 -14.79 -17.34 -1.58
CA GLY A 216 -15.04 -18.42 -2.53
C GLY A 216 -14.56 -18.18 -3.97
N THR A 217 -14.03 -17.01 -4.30
CA THR A 217 -13.47 -16.72 -5.63
C THR A 217 -12.26 -17.60 -5.94
N THR A 218 -12.21 -18.14 -7.16
CA THR A 218 -11.03 -18.84 -7.71
C THR A 218 -10.01 -17.83 -8.24
N LEU A 219 -8.75 -17.96 -7.81
CA LEU A 219 -7.65 -17.15 -8.30
C LEU A 219 -6.96 -17.84 -9.47
N VAL A 220 -6.80 -17.15 -10.60
CA VAL A 220 -6.22 -17.70 -11.83
C VAL A 220 -5.13 -16.77 -12.37
N ASN A 221 -4.05 -17.35 -12.91
CA ASN A 221 -2.92 -16.61 -13.47
C ASN A 221 -2.27 -15.58 -12.53
N THR A 222 -2.25 -15.87 -11.22
CA THR A 222 -1.52 -15.10 -10.20
C THR A 222 -1.82 -13.60 -10.21
N PRO A 223 -3.07 -13.18 -9.93
CA PRO A 223 -3.41 -11.77 -9.80
C PRO A 223 -2.63 -11.13 -8.66
N ASN A 224 -2.32 -9.85 -8.80
CA ASN A 224 -1.73 -9.06 -7.73
C ASN A 224 -2.82 -8.45 -6.86
N ILE A 225 -2.51 -8.28 -5.57
CA ILE A 225 -3.32 -7.54 -4.60
C ILE A 225 -2.50 -6.35 -4.11
N VAL A 226 -3.12 -5.18 -4.05
CA VAL A 226 -2.57 -3.99 -3.43
C VAL A 226 -3.54 -3.53 -2.35
N MET A 227 -3.10 -3.55 -1.11
CA MET A 227 -3.79 -2.89 -0.01
C MET A 227 -3.23 -1.48 0.11
N SER A 228 -4.05 -0.47 -0.21
CA SER A 228 -3.64 0.94 -0.26
C SER A 228 -4.55 1.76 0.64
N SER A 229 -4.20 1.84 1.92
CA SER A 229 -4.98 2.57 2.92
C SER A 229 -4.09 3.29 3.91
N GLU A 230 -4.56 4.45 4.33
CA GLU A 230 -4.04 5.22 5.46
C GLU A 230 -4.64 4.73 6.79
N ASP A 231 -5.76 4.01 6.73
CA ASP A 231 -6.45 3.43 7.88
C ASP A 231 -6.08 1.95 8.09
N SER A 232 -6.45 1.41 9.25
CA SER A 232 -6.28 0.00 9.57
C SER A 232 -7.32 -0.87 8.88
N ASN A 233 -6.86 -1.89 8.15
CA ASN A 233 -7.69 -2.83 7.40
C ASN A 233 -7.31 -4.28 7.71
N THR A 234 -8.12 -5.21 7.22
CA THR A 234 -7.95 -6.63 7.40
C THR A 234 -7.97 -7.39 6.07
N ILE A 235 -7.12 -8.40 5.94
CA ILE A 235 -7.29 -9.48 4.95
C ILE A 235 -7.80 -10.72 5.70
N SER A 236 -8.99 -11.20 5.36
CA SER A 236 -9.64 -12.33 6.04
C SER A 236 -10.21 -13.36 5.07
N SER A 237 -10.63 -14.52 5.60
CA SER A 237 -11.29 -15.57 4.84
C SER A 237 -12.49 -16.17 5.57
N THR A 238 -13.56 -16.48 4.84
CA THR A 238 -14.76 -17.14 5.39
C THR A 238 -14.90 -18.61 4.98
N VAL A 239 -14.13 -19.05 3.97
CA VAL A 239 -14.28 -20.39 3.35
C VAL A 239 -13.10 -21.33 3.57
N GLY A 240 -12.04 -20.88 4.23
CA GLY A 240 -10.88 -21.71 4.61
C GLY A 240 -9.59 -20.92 4.75
N GLY A 241 -8.60 -21.47 5.45
CA GLY A 241 -7.41 -20.71 5.83
C GLY A 241 -6.29 -20.63 4.79
N THR A 242 -6.33 -21.41 3.70
CA THR A 242 -5.32 -21.33 2.65
C THR A 242 -5.81 -20.48 1.49
N ILE A 243 -5.09 -19.39 1.21
CA ILE A 243 -5.29 -18.54 0.03
C ILE A 243 -4.10 -18.74 -0.89
N SER A 244 -4.32 -19.27 -2.10
CA SER A 244 -3.24 -19.63 -3.02
C SER A 244 -3.48 -19.16 -4.44
N GLY A 245 -2.41 -19.06 -5.22
CA GLY A 245 -2.46 -18.58 -6.59
C GLY A 245 -2.43 -17.07 -6.70
N LEU A 246 -1.85 -16.37 -5.73
CA LEU A 246 -1.59 -14.93 -5.80
C LEU A 246 -0.23 -14.65 -6.46
N GLY A 247 -0.14 -13.51 -7.14
CA GLY A 247 1.11 -12.93 -7.61
C GLY A 247 1.80 -12.20 -6.47
N HIS A 248 1.78 -10.88 -6.49
CA HIS A 248 2.29 -10.05 -5.40
C HIS A 248 1.15 -9.59 -4.49
N VAL A 249 1.38 -9.62 -3.18
CA VAL A 249 0.55 -8.90 -2.20
C VAL A 249 1.36 -7.71 -1.73
N SER A 250 0.85 -6.49 -1.95
CA SER A 250 1.59 -5.27 -1.65
C SER A 250 0.85 -4.37 -0.66
N LYS A 251 1.59 -3.72 0.23
CA LYS A 251 1.08 -2.71 1.16
C LYS A 251 1.61 -1.32 0.80
N LEU A 252 0.67 -0.40 0.63
CA LEU A 252 0.86 1.03 0.39
C LEU A 252 -0.01 1.85 1.37
N GLY A 253 0.30 3.14 1.54
CA GLY A 253 -0.35 4.01 2.53
C GLY A 253 0.15 3.75 3.95
N SER A 254 -0.07 4.69 4.87
CA SER A 254 0.51 4.65 6.22
C SER A 254 -0.18 3.69 7.20
N GLY A 255 -1.38 3.19 6.88
CA GLY A 255 -2.17 2.35 7.78
C GLY A 255 -1.61 0.95 7.99
N THR A 256 -2.26 0.17 8.86
CA THR A 256 -1.90 -1.24 9.13
C THR A 256 -2.84 -2.18 8.39
N VAL A 257 -2.30 -3.21 7.75
CA VAL A 257 -3.10 -4.35 7.26
C VAL A 257 -2.83 -5.56 8.12
N LYS A 258 -3.85 -6.01 8.85
CA LYS A 258 -3.79 -7.26 9.59
C LYS A 258 -4.16 -8.43 8.69
N ILE A 259 -3.32 -9.45 8.62
CA ILE A 259 -3.73 -10.75 8.08
C ILE A 259 -4.45 -11.46 9.22
N ASP A 260 -5.74 -11.68 9.06
CA ASP A 260 -6.60 -12.25 10.11
C ASP A 260 -6.33 -13.74 10.36
N ASP A 261 -6.60 -14.21 11.57
CA ASP A 261 -6.29 -15.59 11.98
C ASP A 261 -7.10 -16.64 11.22
N SER A 262 -8.19 -16.25 10.57
CA SER A 262 -8.92 -17.08 9.60
C SER A 262 -8.05 -17.56 8.45
N ILE A 263 -6.99 -16.83 8.10
CA ILE A 263 -5.99 -17.24 7.11
C ILE A 263 -4.85 -17.95 7.84
N THR A 264 -4.65 -19.23 7.51
CA THR A 264 -3.57 -20.09 8.01
C THR A 264 -2.39 -20.18 7.06
N ASP A 265 -2.56 -19.84 5.79
CA ASP A 265 -1.53 -19.92 4.75
C ASP A 265 -1.83 -18.98 3.58
N LEU A 266 -1.22 -17.80 3.58
CA LEU A 266 -1.26 -16.83 2.47
C LEU A 266 -0.10 -17.12 1.50
N SER A 267 -0.43 -17.65 0.33
CA SER A 267 0.54 -18.07 -0.69
C SER A 267 0.61 -17.07 -1.84
N ALA A 268 1.55 -16.14 -1.72
CA ALA A 268 1.93 -15.19 -2.74
C ALA A 268 3.36 -15.47 -3.24
N ILE A 269 3.72 -14.94 -4.40
CA ILE A 269 5.11 -14.93 -4.88
C ILE A 269 5.93 -14.02 -3.99
N ASP A 270 5.49 -12.76 -3.84
CA ASP A 270 6.15 -11.77 -2.99
C ASP A 270 5.14 -11.05 -2.09
N LEU A 271 5.57 -10.76 -0.88
CA LEU A 271 4.99 -9.79 0.02
C LEU A 271 5.82 -8.50 -0.04
N ASN A 272 5.25 -7.47 -0.68
CA ASN A 272 5.94 -6.19 -0.89
C ASN A 272 5.40 -5.14 0.08
N ILE A 273 6.24 -4.65 0.98
CA ILE A 273 5.86 -3.58 1.91
C ILE A 273 6.55 -2.31 1.43
N THR A 274 5.78 -1.29 1.06
CA THR A 274 6.32 -0.01 0.59
C THR A 274 6.04 1.12 1.58
N GLU A 275 4.92 1.04 2.30
CA GLU A 275 4.53 2.02 3.31
C GLU A 275 3.57 1.36 4.32
N GLY A 276 3.48 1.92 5.53
CA GLY A 276 2.62 1.38 6.60
C GLY A 276 3.06 0.00 7.07
N THR A 277 2.14 -0.75 7.67
CA THR A 277 2.46 -2.01 8.34
C THR A 277 1.64 -3.18 7.79
N ILE A 278 2.25 -4.36 7.69
CA ILE A 278 1.52 -5.64 7.62
C ILE A 278 1.68 -6.34 8.98
N GLU A 279 0.59 -6.65 9.65
CA GLU A 279 0.55 -7.32 10.96
C GLU A 279 0.12 -8.78 10.79
N LEU A 280 0.84 -9.70 11.45
CA LEU A 280 0.49 -11.12 11.52
C LEU A 280 -0.33 -11.43 12.77
N SER A 281 -1.18 -12.44 12.69
CA SER A 281 -2.04 -12.88 13.81
C SER A 281 -1.78 -14.31 14.25
N ARG A 282 -0.81 -15.01 13.64
CA ARG A 282 -0.43 -16.37 13.99
C ARG A 282 0.92 -16.80 13.42
N ASP A 283 1.45 -17.89 13.96
CA ASP A 283 2.65 -18.54 13.44
C ASP A 283 2.45 -19.07 12.01
N ASN A 284 3.47 -18.87 11.16
CA ASN A 284 3.55 -19.37 9.78
C ASN A 284 2.31 -19.07 8.92
N GLN A 285 1.73 -17.89 9.11
CA GLN A 285 0.54 -17.43 8.42
C GLN A 285 0.77 -17.18 6.92
N ILE A 286 2.00 -16.83 6.54
CA ILE A 286 2.41 -16.67 5.14
C ILE A 286 3.16 -17.93 4.70
N THR A 287 2.96 -18.37 3.45
CA THR A 287 3.67 -19.55 2.93
C THR A 287 5.18 -19.32 2.96
N SER A 288 5.94 -20.34 3.40
CA SER A 288 7.41 -20.29 3.49
C SER A 288 8.16 -20.07 2.17
N SER A 289 7.51 -20.16 1.01
CA SER A 289 8.09 -19.83 -0.29
C SER A 289 7.91 -18.36 -0.69
N THR A 290 7.04 -17.61 0.00
CA THR A 290 6.78 -16.19 -0.28
C THR A 290 8.02 -15.36 0.05
N ASN A 291 8.50 -14.54 -0.89
CA ASN A 291 9.60 -13.63 -0.59
C ASN A 291 9.08 -12.40 0.16
N LEU A 292 9.86 -11.89 1.10
CA LEU A 292 9.62 -10.61 1.74
C LEU A 292 10.48 -9.55 1.07
N VAL A 293 9.83 -8.51 0.54
CA VAL A 293 10.47 -7.34 -0.04
C VAL A 293 10.11 -6.13 0.79
N LEU A 294 11.07 -5.70 1.59
CA LEU A 294 10.99 -4.46 2.36
C LEU A 294 11.47 -3.31 1.50
N ASN A 295 10.52 -2.53 0.97
CA ASN A 295 10.74 -1.36 0.13
C ASN A 295 10.22 -0.10 0.83
N GLY A 296 10.35 -0.07 2.16
CA GLY A 296 9.69 0.85 3.06
C GLY A 296 8.75 0.12 4.03
N GLY A 297 8.13 0.89 4.92
CA GLY A 297 7.14 0.40 5.88
C GLY A 297 7.67 -0.66 6.86
N ALA A 298 6.75 -1.44 7.42
CA ALA A 298 7.05 -2.44 8.44
C ALA A 298 6.34 -3.78 8.23
N LEU A 299 7.02 -4.87 8.57
CA LEU A 299 6.38 -6.14 8.88
C LEU A 299 6.31 -6.26 10.41
N ASP A 300 5.11 -6.47 10.93
CA ASP A 300 4.86 -6.72 12.34
C ASP A 300 4.51 -8.19 12.54
N THR A 301 5.42 -8.94 13.16
CA THR A 301 5.14 -10.32 13.52
C THR A 301 4.34 -10.44 14.81
N ASP A 302 4.08 -9.33 15.50
CA ASP A 302 3.58 -9.28 16.87
C ASP A 302 4.42 -10.26 17.71
N ASN A 303 3.84 -11.32 18.25
CA ASN A 303 4.57 -12.33 19.04
C ASN A 303 4.75 -13.67 18.29
N TYR A 304 4.58 -13.68 16.98
CA TYR A 304 4.52 -14.89 16.15
C TYR A 304 5.82 -15.20 15.40
N GLN A 305 5.99 -16.47 15.07
CA GLN A 305 7.10 -16.97 14.27
C GLN A 305 6.69 -17.16 12.82
N GLN A 306 7.49 -16.63 11.90
CA GLN A 306 7.20 -16.69 10.47
C GLN A 306 8.39 -17.24 9.68
N SER A 307 8.11 -18.19 8.79
CA SER A 307 9.08 -18.70 7.81
C SER A 307 8.80 -18.13 6.43
N LEU A 308 9.81 -17.65 5.71
CA LEU A 308 9.67 -16.97 4.42
C LEU A 308 10.74 -17.44 3.43
N GLY A 309 10.57 -17.09 2.16
CA GLY A 309 11.46 -17.44 1.07
C GLY A 309 12.76 -16.63 1.13
N SER A 310 12.86 -15.59 0.31
CA SER A 310 13.99 -14.65 0.40
C SER A 310 13.61 -13.34 1.09
N LEU A 311 14.61 -12.68 1.69
CA LEU A 311 14.48 -11.31 2.21
C LEU A 311 15.20 -10.32 1.29
N SER A 312 14.51 -9.24 0.91
CA SER A 312 15.09 -8.08 0.23
C SER A 312 14.89 -6.79 1.03
N LEU A 313 15.89 -5.89 1.01
CA LEU A 313 15.84 -4.55 1.59
C LEU A 313 16.15 -3.51 0.50
N LEU A 314 15.13 -2.79 0.07
CA LEU A 314 15.17 -1.83 -1.05
C LEU A 314 15.07 -0.38 -0.56
N ASP A 315 14.41 -0.16 0.57
CA ASP A 315 14.35 1.13 1.26
C ASP A 315 14.41 0.94 2.79
N ASN A 316 14.55 2.05 3.51
CA ASN A 316 14.55 2.05 4.97
C ASN A 316 13.27 1.42 5.50
N SER A 317 13.39 0.36 6.30
CA SER A 317 12.25 -0.48 6.68
C SER A 317 12.41 -1.05 8.08
N THR A 318 11.29 -1.48 8.67
CA THR A 318 11.26 -2.04 10.02
C THR A 318 10.71 -3.47 10.03
N ILE A 319 11.22 -4.30 10.93
CA ILE A 319 10.55 -5.52 11.35
C ILE A 319 10.28 -5.40 12.85
N LEU A 320 9.00 -5.37 13.21
CA LEU A 320 8.53 -5.40 14.59
C LEU A 320 8.34 -6.85 14.98
N MET A 321 8.99 -7.28 16.05
CA MET A 321 9.02 -8.69 16.46
C MET A 321 8.51 -8.96 17.85
N ASP A 322 8.32 -7.98 18.73
CA ASP A 322 8.07 -8.21 20.17
C ASP A 322 8.81 -9.44 20.77
N ASN A 323 8.16 -10.61 20.85
CA ASN A 323 8.78 -11.90 21.21
C ASN A 323 8.74 -12.97 20.08
N GLY A 324 8.22 -12.63 18.91
CA GLY A 324 8.21 -13.40 17.67
C GLY A 324 9.57 -13.46 16.97
N GLY A 325 9.58 -13.98 15.73
CA GLY A 325 10.81 -14.12 14.97
C GLY A 325 10.63 -14.54 13.52
N ILE A 326 11.63 -14.24 12.68
CA ILE A 326 11.61 -14.53 11.25
C ILE A 326 12.74 -15.48 10.88
N THR A 327 12.36 -16.56 10.20
CA THR A 327 13.28 -17.44 9.47
C THR A 327 13.10 -17.24 7.97
N VAL A 328 14.13 -16.83 7.26
CA VAL A 328 14.12 -16.76 5.79
C VAL A 328 15.01 -17.85 5.21
N ALA A 329 14.62 -18.41 4.06
CA ALA A 329 15.44 -19.41 3.37
C ALA A 329 16.79 -18.81 2.94
N SER A 330 16.79 -17.55 2.48
CA SER A 330 18.01 -16.87 2.04
C SER A 330 17.87 -15.34 2.02
N ARG A 331 19.01 -14.63 1.95
CA ARG A 331 19.01 -13.23 1.48
C ARG A 331 18.84 -13.22 -0.04
N ASN A 332 18.10 -12.24 -0.57
CA ASN A 332 18.12 -11.98 -2.01
C ASN A 332 19.52 -11.53 -2.45
N LYS A 333 20.16 -12.33 -3.31
CA LYS A 333 21.55 -12.12 -3.77
C LYS A 333 21.66 -11.25 -5.03
N ASN A 334 20.54 -10.83 -5.62
CA ASN A 334 20.56 -9.92 -6.75
C ASN A 334 21.21 -8.59 -6.34
N ALA A 335 21.80 -7.86 -7.29
CA ALA A 335 22.49 -6.58 -7.02
C ALA A 335 21.59 -5.55 -6.32
N ASN A 336 20.28 -5.68 -6.50
CA ASN A 336 19.26 -4.84 -5.88
C ASN A 336 18.49 -5.58 -4.77
N GLY A 337 19.00 -6.68 -4.23
CA GLY A 337 18.32 -7.45 -3.18
C GLY A 337 18.54 -6.87 -1.78
N TRP A 338 19.66 -6.18 -1.55
CA TRP A 338 19.92 -5.44 -0.33
C TRP A 338 20.73 -4.20 -0.69
N VAL A 339 20.06 -3.06 -0.74
CA VAL A 339 20.66 -1.81 -1.21
C VAL A 339 21.59 -1.26 -0.12
N ASP A 340 22.84 -0.96 -0.49
CA ASP A 340 23.81 -0.34 0.41
C ASP A 340 23.27 1.00 0.94
N GLY A 341 23.42 1.24 2.24
CA GLY A 341 22.98 2.48 2.89
C GLY A 341 21.51 2.51 3.30
N LYS A 342 20.73 1.44 3.03
CA LYS A 342 19.37 1.31 3.55
C LYS A 342 19.37 0.74 4.95
N ILE A 343 18.53 1.33 5.81
CA ILE A 343 18.39 0.96 7.21
C ILE A 343 17.38 -0.18 7.34
N LEU A 344 17.75 -1.21 8.11
CA LEU A 344 16.80 -2.19 8.62
C LEU A 344 16.74 -2.06 10.14
N THR A 345 15.61 -1.57 10.65
CA THR A 345 15.33 -1.56 12.09
C THR A 345 14.70 -2.89 12.48
N LEU A 346 15.30 -3.58 13.45
CA LEU A 346 14.76 -4.77 14.09
C LEU A 346 14.31 -4.37 15.49
N ALA A 347 13.01 -4.39 15.74
CA ALA A 347 12.43 -4.00 17.02
C ALA A 347 11.87 -5.19 17.78
N SER A 348 12.14 -5.24 19.08
CA SER A 348 11.81 -6.37 19.95
C SER A 348 11.71 -5.91 21.40
N SER A 349 10.86 -6.57 22.18
CA SER A 349 10.83 -6.45 23.64
C SER A 349 11.69 -7.51 24.34
N SER A 350 12.23 -8.47 23.58
CA SER A 350 13.09 -9.55 24.04
C SER A 350 14.56 -9.35 23.66
N ALA A 351 15.45 -10.09 24.35
CA ALA A 351 16.89 -10.03 24.11
C ALA A 351 17.28 -10.68 22.76
N TRP A 352 18.23 -10.05 22.06
CA TRP A 352 18.70 -10.48 20.73
C TRP A 352 19.74 -11.60 20.75
N ASP A 353 20.47 -11.77 21.86
CA ASP A 353 21.65 -12.63 21.97
C ASP A 353 21.37 -13.95 22.72
N GLN A 354 20.10 -14.31 22.90
CA GLN A 354 19.67 -15.47 23.68
C GLN A 354 18.74 -16.39 22.90
N VAL A 355 18.92 -17.71 23.08
CA VAL A 355 18.01 -18.70 22.51
C VAL A 355 16.63 -18.53 23.14
N GLY A 356 15.62 -18.33 22.29
CA GLY A 356 14.23 -18.11 22.72
C GLY A 356 13.83 -16.65 22.81
N GLY A 357 14.74 -15.70 22.56
CA GLY A 357 14.38 -14.33 22.22
C GLY A 357 14.02 -14.18 20.74
N SER A 358 13.77 -12.93 20.34
CA SER A 358 13.47 -12.56 18.95
C SER A 358 14.67 -12.75 18.04
N TYR A 359 14.39 -13.05 16.78
CA TYR A 359 15.44 -13.36 15.82
C TYR A 359 15.06 -12.99 14.39
N LEU A 360 16.04 -12.53 13.64
CA LEU A 360 16.06 -12.63 12.18
C LEU A 360 17.18 -13.60 11.78
N ARG A 361 16.81 -14.73 11.17
CA ARG A 361 17.77 -15.77 10.80
C ARG A 361 17.56 -16.32 9.39
N PHE A 362 18.62 -16.89 8.85
CA PHE A 362 18.71 -17.42 7.49
C PHE A 362 19.03 -18.91 7.52
N ALA A 363 18.33 -19.71 6.71
CA ALA A 363 18.59 -21.14 6.55
C ALA A 363 19.90 -21.44 5.78
N ALA A 364 20.47 -20.44 5.11
CA ALA A 364 21.74 -20.51 4.41
C ALA A 364 22.56 -19.25 4.70
N ASP A 365 23.89 -19.32 4.50
CA ASP A 365 24.78 -18.16 4.69
C ASP A 365 24.32 -16.98 3.82
N PRO A 366 23.91 -15.85 4.44
CA PRO A 366 23.39 -14.70 3.72
C PRO A 366 24.48 -13.82 3.10
N THR A 367 25.75 -13.97 3.51
CA THR A 367 26.94 -13.25 3.02
C THR A 367 26.72 -11.75 2.79
N PHE A 368 26.69 -10.94 3.85
CA PHE A 368 26.56 -9.48 3.75
C PHE A 368 27.89 -8.77 3.54
N THR A 369 27.86 -7.57 2.96
CA THR A 369 28.98 -6.63 3.01
C THR A 369 29.01 -5.91 4.37
N THR A 370 30.16 -5.37 4.76
CA THR A 370 30.27 -4.54 5.97
C THR A 370 29.33 -3.33 5.94
N LYS A 371 29.12 -2.72 4.76
CA LYS A 371 28.20 -1.58 4.58
C LYS A 371 26.73 -1.96 4.75
N GLN A 372 26.36 -3.18 4.38
CA GLN A 372 25.00 -3.67 4.58
C GLN A 372 24.74 -3.93 6.06
N LEU A 373 25.71 -4.54 6.76
CA LEU A 373 25.61 -4.82 8.18
C LEU A 373 25.69 -3.57 9.07
N SER A 374 26.40 -2.52 8.64
CA SER A 374 26.51 -1.28 9.42
C SER A 374 25.21 -0.49 9.51
N ASN A 375 24.21 -0.79 8.67
CA ASN A 375 22.91 -0.11 8.65
C ASN A 375 21.78 -1.00 9.20
N VAL A 376 22.11 -2.09 9.89
CA VAL A 376 21.12 -2.90 10.60
C VAL A 376 21.12 -2.45 12.06
N ALA A 377 19.97 -1.95 12.52
CA ALA A 377 19.78 -1.46 13.87
C ALA A 377 18.92 -2.43 14.67
N PHE A 378 19.24 -2.60 15.95
CA PHE A 378 18.45 -3.39 16.89
C PHE A 378 17.98 -2.50 18.02
N THR A 379 16.75 -2.70 18.49
CA THR A 379 16.30 -2.04 19.73
C THR A 379 17.26 -2.36 20.88
N GLY A 380 17.74 -1.31 21.55
CA GLY A 380 18.70 -1.39 22.67
C GLY A 380 20.19 -1.38 22.29
N TYR A 381 20.53 -1.34 21.00
CA TYR A 381 21.91 -1.29 20.51
C TYR A 381 22.06 -0.24 19.43
N GLU A 382 23.23 0.38 19.30
CA GLU A 382 23.57 1.24 18.16
C GLU A 382 23.53 0.46 16.84
N SER A 383 23.45 1.17 15.70
CA SER A 383 23.49 0.53 14.38
C SER A 383 24.77 -0.27 14.17
N GLY A 384 24.60 -1.47 13.63
CA GLY A 384 25.68 -2.40 13.37
C GLY A 384 25.25 -3.82 13.70
N ALA A 385 25.48 -4.72 12.75
CA ALA A 385 25.22 -6.14 12.91
C ALA A 385 26.42 -7.00 12.56
N TYR A 386 26.37 -8.25 13.02
CA TYR A 386 27.15 -9.34 12.47
C TYR A 386 26.26 -10.56 12.27
N VAL A 387 26.76 -11.54 11.52
CA VAL A 387 26.05 -12.81 11.32
C VAL A 387 26.78 -13.91 12.10
N SER A 388 26.05 -14.67 12.89
CA SER A 388 26.57 -15.83 13.61
C SER A 388 25.77 -17.10 13.34
N ASN A 389 26.44 -18.24 13.29
CA ASN A 389 25.82 -19.56 13.25
C ASN A 389 25.88 -20.31 14.59
N SER A 390 26.31 -19.63 15.67
CA SER A 390 26.51 -20.26 16.97
C SER A 390 25.25 -20.28 17.85
N LEU A 391 24.34 -19.31 17.69
CA LEU A 391 23.19 -19.14 18.57
C LEU A 391 22.10 -20.20 18.27
N TYR A 392 21.78 -20.39 17.00
CA TYR A 392 20.81 -21.38 16.54
C TYR A 392 21.46 -22.36 15.58
N SER A 393 21.64 -23.62 16.02
CA SER A 393 22.23 -24.67 15.19
C SER A 393 21.49 -24.82 13.85
N GLY A 394 22.22 -24.79 12.75
CA GLY A 394 21.67 -24.90 11.40
C GLY A 394 21.19 -23.58 10.77
N TYR A 395 21.29 -22.47 11.49
CA TYR A 395 20.88 -21.15 10.99
C TYR A 395 22.00 -20.11 11.13
N TRP A 396 21.93 -19.08 10.29
CA TRP A 396 22.76 -17.88 10.38
C TRP A 396 21.90 -16.74 10.89
N THR A 397 22.21 -16.20 12.06
CA THR A 397 21.38 -15.22 12.78
C THR A 397 22.04 -13.85 12.73
N LEU A 398 21.28 -12.81 12.43
CA LEU A 398 21.72 -11.44 12.60
C LEU A 398 21.72 -11.07 14.08
N LEU A 399 22.83 -10.54 14.57
CA LEU A 399 23.04 -10.15 15.97
C LEU A 399 23.61 -8.73 16.04
N PRO A 400 23.31 -7.98 17.11
CA PRO A 400 23.83 -6.61 17.28
C PRO A 400 25.35 -6.62 17.44
N ASN A 401 26.03 -5.69 16.76
CA ASN A 401 27.46 -5.41 16.92
C ASN A 401 27.73 -4.01 17.49
N GLY A 402 26.72 -3.12 17.50
CA GLY A 402 26.83 -1.79 18.08
C GLY A 402 26.86 -1.82 19.61
N ASP A 403 27.31 -0.72 20.21
CA ASP A 403 27.32 -0.58 21.66
C ASP A 403 25.89 -0.51 22.21
N ALA A 404 25.73 -0.83 23.50
CA ALA A 404 24.44 -0.72 24.16
C ALA A 404 24.00 0.75 24.19
N THR A 405 22.77 1.01 23.77
CA THR A 405 22.21 2.36 23.72
C THR A 405 20.83 2.35 24.36
N ASN A 406 20.39 3.52 24.80
CA ASN A 406 19.07 3.67 25.36
C ASN A 406 18.18 4.43 24.38
N GLU A 407 17.12 3.77 23.92
CA GLU A 407 16.27 4.29 22.86
C GLU A 407 15.11 5.11 23.42
N TRP A 408 14.84 6.25 22.80
CA TRP A 408 13.69 7.10 23.09
C TRP A 408 12.40 6.39 22.66
N ASN A 409 11.51 6.14 23.63
CA ASN A 409 10.19 5.55 23.39
C ASN A 409 9.05 6.60 23.47
N GLY A 410 9.35 7.80 23.98
CA GLY A 410 8.42 8.92 24.10
C GLY A 410 7.13 8.67 24.89
N ALA A 411 7.12 7.68 25.80
CA ALA A 411 6.05 7.22 26.70
C ALA A 411 4.63 7.71 26.38
N THR A 412 3.71 6.78 26.11
CA THR A 412 2.33 7.09 25.67
C THR A 412 1.47 7.88 26.67
N SER A 413 1.87 7.96 27.94
CA SER A 413 1.10 8.57 29.02
C SER A 413 1.57 9.95 29.46
N ASN A 414 2.72 10.44 28.98
CA ASN A 414 3.27 11.73 29.43
C ASN A 414 3.29 12.78 28.30
N SER A 415 2.65 13.92 28.53
CA SER A 415 2.51 15.00 27.53
C SER A 415 3.78 15.84 27.35
N ASP A 416 4.73 15.72 28.28
CA ASP A 416 5.76 16.73 28.42
C ASP A 416 7.03 16.44 27.61
N TYR A 417 7.21 15.20 27.13
CA TYR A 417 8.34 14.74 26.30
C TYR A 417 9.71 15.21 26.82
N LEU A 418 9.89 15.17 28.13
CA LEU A 418 11.09 15.63 28.83
C LEU A 418 12.23 14.62 28.68
N TRP A 419 13.44 15.10 28.44
CA TRP A 419 14.66 14.28 28.42
C TRP A 419 14.91 13.66 29.80
N SER A 420 14.68 14.43 30.87
CA SER A 420 14.82 13.99 32.26
C SER A 420 13.87 12.88 32.71
N ASP A 421 12.80 12.61 31.96
CA ASP A 421 11.83 11.60 32.36
C ASP A 421 12.27 10.23 31.88
N ALA A 422 12.73 9.42 32.84
CA ALA A 422 13.15 8.05 32.63
C ALA A 422 12.09 7.19 31.92
N ALA A 423 10.80 7.50 32.03
CA ALA A 423 9.74 6.76 31.35
C ALA A 423 9.80 6.89 29.82
N ASN A 424 10.37 7.99 29.31
CA ASN A 424 10.54 8.24 27.87
C ASN A 424 11.70 7.45 27.24
N TRP A 425 12.41 6.66 28.05
CA TRP A 425 13.56 5.87 27.64
C TRP A 425 13.26 4.39 27.84
N LEU A 426 13.62 3.56 26.85
CA LEU A 426 13.34 2.12 26.85
C LEU A 426 13.86 1.42 28.11
N ALA A 427 15.07 1.76 28.56
CA ALA A 427 15.68 1.13 29.74
C ALA A 427 15.16 1.71 31.07
N GLY A 428 14.30 2.73 31.05
CA GLY A 428 13.86 3.41 32.28
C GLY A 428 15.00 4.20 32.96
N ILE A 429 15.98 4.64 32.18
CA ILE A 429 17.18 5.36 32.62
C ILE A 429 17.34 6.58 31.72
N VAL A 430 17.76 7.73 32.26
CA VAL A 430 18.05 8.92 31.45
C VAL A 430 19.51 8.87 31.01
N PRO A 431 19.81 8.96 29.70
CA PRO A 431 21.18 9.15 29.22
C PRO A 431 21.73 10.51 29.67
N ASP A 432 22.76 10.48 30.50
CA ASP A 432 23.43 11.66 31.08
C ASP A 432 24.80 11.29 31.69
N ALA A 433 25.70 10.78 30.86
CA ALA A 433 27.10 10.63 31.24
C ALA A 433 28.01 10.59 30.01
N VAL A 434 29.29 10.83 30.28
CA VAL A 434 30.37 10.56 29.33
C VAL A 434 30.30 9.10 28.86
N ASP A 435 30.58 8.86 27.59
CA ASP A 435 30.51 7.56 26.90
C ASP A 435 29.10 6.94 26.81
N GLN A 436 28.04 7.61 27.28
CA GLN A 436 26.69 7.07 27.15
C GLN A 436 26.11 7.33 25.76
N SER A 437 25.42 6.32 25.25
CA SER A 437 24.69 6.38 23.99
C SER A 437 23.20 6.58 24.21
N ALA A 438 22.64 7.55 23.50
CA ALA A 438 21.22 7.79 23.37
C ALA A 438 20.79 7.59 21.91
N THR A 439 19.63 6.98 21.71
CA THR A 439 19.12 6.69 20.37
C THR A 439 17.69 7.16 20.19
N ILE A 440 17.37 7.72 19.03
CA ILE A 440 16.03 8.14 18.63
C ILE A 440 15.70 7.50 17.27
N ARG A 441 14.73 6.59 17.25
CA ARG A 441 14.24 5.91 16.03
C ARG A 441 12.71 5.71 16.06
N ASP A 442 12.25 4.56 15.58
CA ASP A 442 10.86 4.22 15.27
C ASP A 442 10.08 3.69 16.48
N LEU A 443 10.70 3.51 17.65
CA LEU A 443 10.00 3.05 18.84
C LEU A 443 8.94 4.06 19.33
N ASP A 444 9.17 5.36 19.11
CA ASP A 444 8.13 6.39 19.26
C ASP A 444 7.37 6.57 17.94
N GLY A 445 6.33 5.75 17.70
CA GLY A 445 5.48 5.84 16.51
C GLY A 445 4.71 7.16 16.35
N LYS A 446 4.85 8.12 17.27
CA LYS A 446 4.26 9.47 17.18
C LYS A 446 5.31 10.57 17.15
N LEU A 447 6.57 10.26 16.87
CA LEU A 447 7.68 11.22 16.92
C LEU A 447 7.48 12.46 16.03
N ASN A 448 6.78 12.32 14.90
CA ASN A 448 6.56 13.41 13.95
C ASN A 448 5.85 14.62 14.59
N GLY A 449 6.43 15.81 14.39
CA GLY A 449 5.96 17.08 14.95
C GLY A 449 6.28 17.29 16.43
N LYS A 450 6.87 16.30 17.12
CA LYS A 450 7.19 16.44 18.55
C LYS A 450 8.41 17.31 18.78
N THR A 451 8.44 17.90 19.97
CA THR A 451 9.65 18.47 20.57
C THR A 451 10.06 17.62 21.76
N ILE A 452 11.19 16.92 21.64
CA ILE A 452 11.86 16.30 22.78
C ILE A 452 12.53 17.45 23.54
N LYS A 453 12.12 17.65 24.79
CA LYS A 453 12.53 18.79 25.62
C LYS A 453 13.77 18.42 26.43
N VAL A 454 14.93 18.88 25.98
CA VAL A 454 16.17 18.97 26.75
C VAL A 454 15.96 20.00 27.86
N ASP A 455 15.56 19.53 29.05
CA ASP A 455 15.09 20.33 30.18
C ASP A 455 16.15 20.57 31.28
N GLY A 456 17.36 20.07 31.06
CA GLY A 456 18.55 20.26 31.90
C GLY A 456 19.83 20.17 31.06
N ASP A 457 20.98 20.16 31.73
CA ASP A 457 22.27 19.95 31.08
C ASP A 457 22.59 18.46 31.11
N TYR A 458 22.72 17.85 29.93
CA TYR A 458 23.01 16.42 29.79
C TYR A 458 24.30 16.17 29.02
N THR A 459 25.02 15.13 29.42
CA THR A 459 26.24 14.68 28.73
C THR A 459 26.00 13.35 28.02
N LEU A 460 26.48 13.22 26.78
CA LEU A 460 26.38 12.00 25.97
C LEU A 460 27.69 11.76 25.23
N GLY A 461 28.13 10.51 25.15
CA GLY A 461 29.15 10.10 24.20
C GLY A 461 28.57 10.08 22.79
N HIS A 462 27.45 9.36 22.61
CA HIS A 462 26.85 9.15 21.30
C HIS A 462 25.37 9.57 21.27
N LEU A 463 24.96 10.21 20.17
CA LEU A 463 23.56 10.43 19.83
C LEU A 463 23.28 9.83 18.44
N MET A 464 22.44 8.80 18.41
CA MET A 464 22.04 8.12 17.18
C MET A 464 20.63 8.55 16.80
N ILE A 465 20.46 9.10 15.60
CA ILE A 465 19.16 9.53 15.07
C ILE A 465 18.93 8.77 13.77
N GLU A 466 18.10 7.72 13.82
CA GLU A 466 18.06 6.66 12.79
C GLU A 466 16.61 6.18 12.51
N ALA A 467 15.67 7.10 12.31
CA ALA A 467 14.29 6.74 12.00
C ALA A 467 14.14 6.37 10.52
N VAL A 468 13.40 5.28 10.23
CA VAL A 468 13.14 4.86 8.85
C VAL A 468 12.08 5.71 8.16
N GLY A 469 11.19 6.33 8.95
CA GLY A 469 10.13 7.19 8.46
C GLY A 469 10.60 8.58 8.01
N LYS A 470 9.62 9.44 7.71
CA LYS A 470 9.83 10.85 7.30
C LYS A 470 9.52 11.81 8.45
N GLU A 471 9.72 11.38 9.68
CA GLU A 471 9.40 12.17 10.86
C GLU A 471 10.23 13.45 10.87
N SER A 472 9.57 14.56 11.17
CA SER A 472 10.24 15.83 11.46
C SER A 472 10.02 16.17 12.93
N PHE A 473 11.10 16.27 13.71
CA PHE A 473 11.00 16.55 15.14
C PHE A 473 12.08 17.53 15.59
N THR A 474 11.92 18.06 16.80
CA THR A 474 12.85 19.04 17.40
C THR A 474 13.48 18.48 18.67
N LEU A 475 14.80 18.58 18.78
CA LEU A 475 15.52 18.51 20.05
C LEU A 475 15.63 19.93 20.59
N GLY A 476 14.71 20.33 21.48
CA GLY A 476 14.55 21.71 21.94
C GLY A 476 14.49 21.82 23.45
N GLY A 477 14.34 23.01 24.01
CA GLY A 477 14.24 23.21 25.46
C GLY A 477 15.16 24.32 25.95
N ASN A 478 15.27 24.48 27.27
CA ASN A 478 16.12 25.50 27.90
C ASN A 478 17.46 24.94 28.40
N GLY A 479 17.67 23.63 28.27
CA GLY A 479 18.88 22.93 28.67
C GLY A 479 19.90 22.79 27.53
N SER A 480 20.92 21.98 27.78
CA SER A 480 22.01 21.73 26.85
C SER A 480 22.35 20.25 26.67
N LEU A 481 22.83 19.88 25.48
CA LEU A 481 23.43 18.58 25.19
C LEU A 481 24.94 18.76 25.00
N THR A 482 25.74 18.10 25.84
CA THR A 482 27.21 18.09 25.75
C THR A 482 27.69 16.76 25.19
N PHE A 483 28.42 16.80 24.08
CA PHE A 483 29.02 15.64 23.45
C PHE A 483 30.45 15.38 23.99
N ASP A 484 30.64 14.27 24.71
CA ASP A 484 31.86 13.85 25.41
C ASP A 484 31.94 12.31 25.51
N ASP A 485 32.99 11.71 24.95
CA ASP A 485 33.25 10.26 24.91
C ASP A 485 34.68 9.90 25.40
N ASN A 486 35.35 10.85 26.09
CA ASN A 486 36.79 10.79 26.40
C ASN A 486 37.70 10.53 25.16
N SER A 487 37.13 10.59 23.97
CA SER A 487 37.69 10.15 22.70
C SER A 487 37.07 10.99 21.58
N ASP A 488 36.29 10.38 20.69
CA ASP A 488 35.49 11.07 19.70
C ASP A 488 34.00 10.82 19.99
N ALA A 489 33.29 11.86 20.42
CA ALA A 489 31.85 11.81 20.53
C ALA A 489 31.21 11.63 19.14
N ILE A 490 30.04 10.98 19.10
CA ILE A 490 29.36 10.63 17.86
C ILE A 490 28.00 11.31 17.78
N LEU A 491 27.74 12.02 16.69
CA LEU A 491 26.40 12.39 16.28
C LEU A 491 26.10 11.70 14.96
N HIS A 492 25.42 10.56 15.02
CA HIS A 492 25.04 9.82 13.83
C HIS A 492 23.63 10.21 13.40
N HIS A 493 23.48 10.69 12.17
CA HIS A 493 22.18 10.94 11.56
C HIS A 493 22.03 10.15 10.28
N SER A 494 21.04 9.27 10.25
CA SER A 494 20.71 8.44 9.09
C SER A 494 19.19 8.31 8.94
N GLY A 495 18.74 7.92 7.74
CA GLY A 495 17.32 7.77 7.44
C GLY A 495 16.76 8.94 6.62
N ASN A 496 15.42 9.03 6.58
CA ASN A 496 14.70 10.08 5.85
C ASN A 496 14.09 11.15 6.78
N ASN A 497 14.44 11.11 8.06
CA ASN A 497 13.94 11.99 9.09
C ASN A 497 14.64 13.36 9.09
N ILE A 498 13.96 14.35 9.66
CA ILE A 498 14.45 15.72 9.80
C ILE A 498 14.48 16.07 11.28
N VAL A 499 15.69 16.28 11.83
CA VAL A 499 15.86 16.78 13.20
C VAL A 499 16.23 18.26 13.18
N THR A 500 15.56 19.05 14.01
CA THR A 500 15.96 20.42 14.33
C THR A 500 16.57 20.47 15.72
N PHE A 501 17.81 20.92 15.83
CA PHE A 501 18.44 21.23 17.12
C PHE A 501 18.10 22.68 17.50
N ALA A 502 17.27 22.84 18.53
CA ALA A 502 16.86 24.11 19.11
C ALA A 502 17.32 24.29 20.57
N ALA A 503 17.79 23.22 21.23
CA ALA A 503 18.50 23.29 22.50
C ALA A 503 19.97 23.72 22.27
N ASP A 504 20.64 24.16 23.34
CA ASP A 504 22.07 24.46 23.27
C ASP A 504 22.86 23.15 23.06
N VAL A 505 23.82 23.16 22.14
CA VAL A 505 24.69 22.01 21.86
C VAL A 505 26.14 22.41 22.14
N HIS A 506 26.78 21.66 23.02
CA HIS A 506 28.18 21.80 23.39
C HIS A 506 28.98 20.60 22.91
N LEU A 507 30.22 20.86 22.52
CA LEU A 507 31.17 19.84 22.14
C LEU A 507 32.35 19.93 23.09
N ALA A 508 32.55 18.90 23.91
CA ALA A 508 33.68 18.81 24.84
C ALA A 508 34.89 18.13 24.19
N ASP A 509 34.66 17.22 23.24
CA ASP A 509 35.67 16.42 22.54
C ASP A 509 35.64 16.62 21.01
N THR A 510 36.31 15.78 20.22
CA THR A 510 36.15 15.80 18.75
C THR A 510 34.81 15.17 18.39
N LEU A 511 34.05 15.78 17.48
CA LEU A 511 32.79 15.22 16.99
C LEU A 511 33.00 14.50 15.66
N ASN A 512 32.70 13.20 15.62
CA ASN A 512 32.54 12.46 14.37
C ASN A 512 31.06 12.51 13.94
N TYR A 513 30.84 12.82 12.65
CA TYR A 513 29.53 12.87 12.01
C TYR A 513 29.45 11.83 10.89
#